data_AF-A0A2D7AH79-F1
#
_entry.id   AF-A0A2D7AH79-F1
#
_cell.length_a   1.000
_cell.length_b   1.000
_cell.length_c   1.000
_cell.angle_alpha   90.00
_cell.angle_beta   90.00
_cell.angle_gamma   90.00
#
_symmetry.space_group_name_H-M   'P 1'
#
loop_
_entity.id
_entity.type
_entity.pdbx_description
1 polymer ?
#
loop_
_entity_poly.entity_id
_entity_poly.type
_entity_poly.pdbx_seq_one_letter_code
_entity_poly.pdbx_strand_id
1 'polypeptide(L)'
;MDPAAGVRVRRDGTTFIAEAGEPLRAGSTLASEAGMVAAMQTVHDPEIPINIYDLGLIYRLDQNAETGDVEVDMTLTAPACPVAGEMPGHVAAALAGVEGVGKATVRLVWEPVWTPDRASEDAQLVLGL
;
A
#
# COMPACT_ATOMS: atom_id res chain seq x y z
N MET A 1 -7.98 -3.56 -18.27
CA MET A 1 -7.27 -4.61 -17.52
C MET A 1 -7.78 -4.51 -16.11
N ASP A 2 -8.33 -5.59 -15.59
CA ASP A 2 -8.81 -5.62 -14.21
C ASP A 2 -7.59 -5.60 -13.29
N PRO A 3 -7.35 -4.55 -12.48
CA PRO A 3 -6.21 -4.49 -11.56
C PRO A 3 -6.27 -5.60 -10.49
N ALA A 4 -7.42 -6.27 -10.32
CA ALA A 4 -7.56 -7.41 -9.41
C ALA A 4 -7.10 -8.75 -10.02
N ALA A 5 -6.82 -8.84 -11.32
CA ALA A 5 -6.35 -10.06 -11.96
C ALA A 5 -4.91 -10.38 -11.54
N GLY A 6 -4.76 -11.18 -10.48
CA GLY A 6 -3.46 -11.62 -9.96
C GLY A 6 -3.19 -11.27 -8.49
N VAL A 7 -4.06 -10.48 -7.86
CA VAL A 7 -3.96 -10.17 -6.43
C VAL A 7 -4.44 -11.35 -5.61
N ARG A 8 -3.60 -11.86 -4.71
CA ARG A 8 -3.97 -12.87 -3.73
C ARG A 8 -4.08 -12.23 -2.36
N VAL A 9 -5.28 -12.24 -1.78
CA VAL A 9 -5.50 -11.79 -0.40
C VAL A 9 -5.69 -13.01 0.49
N ARG A 10 -4.94 -13.04 1.60
CA ARG A 10 -5.11 -14.01 2.69
C ARG A 10 -5.35 -13.29 4.01
N ARG A 11 -6.10 -13.93 4.89
CA ARG A 11 -6.28 -13.50 6.27
C ARG A 11 -5.38 -14.32 7.18
N ASP A 12 -4.62 -13.66 8.03
CA ASP A 12 -3.78 -14.28 9.05
C ASP A 12 -4.18 -13.70 10.42
N GLY A 13 -5.01 -14.44 11.17
CA GLY A 13 -5.63 -13.92 12.39
C GLY A 13 -6.53 -12.70 12.14
N THR A 14 -6.12 -11.54 12.67
CA THR A 14 -6.81 -10.25 12.50
C THR A 14 -6.21 -9.38 11.39
N THR A 15 -5.10 -9.78 10.77
CA THR A 15 -4.45 -9.04 9.68
C THR A 15 -4.83 -9.62 8.31
N PHE A 16 -4.77 -8.75 7.30
CA PHE A 16 -4.87 -9.11 5.90
C PHE A 16 -3.52 -8.92 5.24
N ILE A 17 -3.13 -9.89 4.42
CA ILE A 17 -1.92 -9.84 3.61
C ILE A 17 -2.35 -9.98 2.16
N ALA A 18 -1.99 -9.01 1.33
CA ALA A 18 -2.19 -9.05 -0.10
C ALA A 18 -0.86 -9.21 -0.83
N GLU A 19 -0.85 -10.01 -1.88
CA GLU A 19 0.30 -10.23 -2.74
C GLU A 19 -0.10 -10.01 -4.20
N ALA A 20 0.74 -9.30 -4.96
CA ALA A 20 0.56 -9.08 -6.40
C ALA A 20 1.91 -9.03 -7.12
N GLY A 21 1.89 -9.11 -8.45
CA GLY A 21 3.08 -9.04 -9.28
C GLY A 21 3.82 -10.37 -9.45
N GLU A 22 4.91 -10.32 -10.20
CA GLU A 22 5.74 -11.47 -10.58
C GLU A 22 7.22 -11.18 -10.29
N PRO A 23 8.06 -12.19 -10.05
CA PRO A 23 9.50 -11.97 -9.88
C PRO A 23 10.08 -11.23 -11.08
N LEU A 24 10.93 -10.24 -10.82
CA LEU A 24 11.72 -9.61 -11.87
C LEU A 24 12.71 -10.60 -12.47
N ARG A 25 13.08 -10.34 -13.73
CA ARG A 25 14.22 -11.01 -14.35
C ARG A 25 15.51 -10.56 -13.66
N ALA A 26 16.48 -11.47 -13.55
CA ALA A 26 17.78 -11.14 -13.01
C ALA A 26 18.43 -9.99 -13.80
N GLY A 27 18.88 -8.96 -13.09
CA GLY A 27 19.52 -7.77 -13.70
C GLY A 27 18.54 -6.70 -14.20
N SER A 28 17.24 -6.82 -13.92
CA SER A 28 16.28 -5.72 -14.17
C SER A 28 16.62 -4.47 -13.35
N THR A 29 16.27 -3.30 -13.90
CA THR A 29 16.31 -2.04 -13.15
C THR A 29 15.22 -2.02 -12.09
N LEU A 30 15.57 -1.61 -10.88
CA LEU A 30 14.64 -1.50 -9.75
C LEU A 30 13.79 -0.23 -9.85
N ALA A 31 12.57 -0.31 -9.32
CA ALA A 31 11.69 0.85 -9.21
C ALA A 31 12.31 1.92 -8.30
N SER A 32 12.09 3.18 -8.64
CA SER A 32 12.43 4.29 -7.74
C SER A 32 11.42 4.41 -6.60
N GLU A 33 11.86 4.89 -5.44
CA GLU A 33 10.98 5.19 -4.31
C GLU A 33 9.87 6.17 -4.72
N ALA A 34 10.21 7.24 -5.45
CA ALA A 34 9.23 8.20 -5.97
C ALA A 34 8.17 7.55 -6.87
N GLY A 35 8.54 6.56 -7.68
CA GLY A 35 7.60 5.80 -8.52
C GLY A 35 6.63 4.95 -7.70
N MET A 36 7.13 4.29 -6.64
CA MET A 36 6.29 3.51 -5.73
C MET A 36 5.35 4.42 -4.92
N VAL A 37 5.84 5.56 -4.43
CA VAL A 37 5.02 6.56 -3.73
C VAL A 37 3.91 7.09 -4.65
N ALA A 38 4.25 7.49 -5.88
CA ALA A 38 3.26 7.99 -6.84
C ALA A 38 2.17 6.94 -7.14
N ALA A 39 2.54 5.65 -7.22
CA ALA A 39 1.57 4.58 -7.40
C ALA A 39 0.63 4.44 -6.18
N MET A 40 1.16 4.49 -4.95
CA MET A 40 0.34 4.45 -3.73
C MET A 40 -0.56 5.68 -3.61
N GLN A 41 -0.13 6.85 -4.07
CA GLN A 41 -0.96 8.07 -4.11
C GLN A 41 -2.16 7.97 -5.07
N THR A 42 -2.21 6.96 -5.95
CA THR A 42 -3.41 6.70 -6.78
C THR A 42 -4.52 5.97 -6.01
N VAL A 43 -4.18 5.35 -4.88
CA VAL A 43 -5.12 4.62 -4.02
C VAL A 43 -5.69 5.58 -2.98
N HIS A 44 -7.02 5.70 -2.96
CA HIS A 44 -7.74 6.62 -2.09
C HIS A 44 -8.55 5.87 -1.05
N ASP A 45 -8.68 6.45 0.14
CA ASP A 45 -9.61 5.96 1.14
C ASP A 45 -11.06 6.26 0.68
N PRO A 46 -11.99 5.29 0.76
CA PRO A 46 -13.35 5.48 0.26
C PRO A 46 -14.21 6.35 1.20
N GLU A 47 -13.83 6.50 2.46
CA GLU A 47 -14.54 7.31 3.46
C GLU A 47 -13.94 8.72 3.53
N ILE A 48 -12.63 8.85 3.34
CA ILE A 48 -11.88 10.11 3.33
C ILE A 48 -11.26 10.30 1.94
N PRO A 49 -11.68 11.29 1.13
CA PRO A 49 -11.26 11.44 -0.27
C PRO A 49 -9.83 12.01 -0.41
N ILE A 50 -8.87 11.45 0.32
CA ILE A 50 -7.44 11.72 0.31
C ILE A 50 -6.73 10.38 0.04
N ASN A 51 -5.58 10.42 -0.65
CA ASN A 51 -4.83 9.21 -0.91
C ASN A 51 -4.20 8.64 0.36
N ILE A 52 -3.98 7.32 0.36
CA ILE A 52 -3.51 6.60 1.55
C ILE A 52 -2.10 7.00 2.01
N TYR A 53 -1.27 7.52 1.09
CA TYR A 53 0.08 7.94 1.41
C TYR A 53 0.06 9.25 2.18
N ASP A 54 -0.68 10.24 1.68
CA ASP A 54 -0.84 11.56 2.32
C ASP A 54 -1.67 11.47 3.60
N LEU A 55 -2.55 10.48 3.74
CA LEU A 55 -3.19 10.14 5.01
C LEU A 55 -2.23 9.54 6.04
N GLY A 56 -1.00 9.18 5.65
CA GLY A 56 -0.03 8.55 6.55
C GLY A 56 -0.41 7.11 6.94
N LEU A 57 -1.11 6.39 6.04
CA LEU A 57 -1.50 5.00 6.26
C LEU A 57 -0.40 4.01 5.90
N ILE A 58 0.64 4.44 5.20
CA ILE A 58 1.80 3.63 4.87
C ILE A 58 2.85 3.81 5.97
N TYR A 59 3.13 2.73 6.71
CA TYR A 59 4.07 2.75 7.83
C TYR A 59 5.47 2.27 7.44
N ARG A 60 5.55 1.38 6.45
CA ARG A 60 6.81 0.84 5.96
C ARG A 60 6.72 0.61 4.46
N LEU A 61 7.81 0.90 3.76
CA LEU A 61 8.01 0.61 2.35
C LEU A 61 9.46 0.15 2.19
N ASP A 62 9.66 -1.14 1.98
CA ASP A 62 10.98 -1.73 1.77
C ASP A 62 11.03 -2.41 0.41
N GLN A 63 12.07 -2.12 -0.38
CA GLN A 63 12.36 -2.82 -1.63
C GLN A 63 13.61 -3.67 -1.48
N ASN A 64 13.52 -4.95 -1.87
CA ASN A 64 14.66 -5.85 -1.92
C ASN A 64 15.61 -5.42 -3.06
N ALA A 65 16.88 -5.17 -2.72
CA ALA A 65 17.89 -4.67 -3.65
C ALA A 65 18.33 -5.67 -4.74
N GLU A 66 18.00 -6.95 -4.59
CA GLU A 66 18.37 -8.01 -5.55
C GLU A 66 17.18 -8.45 -6.41
N THR A 67 16.00 -8.60 -5.79
CA THR A 67 14.80 -9.14 -6.47
C THR A 67 13.84 -8.05 -6.94
N GLY A 68 13.91 -6.85 -6.36
CA GLY A 68 12.92 -5.79 -6.55
C GLY A 68 11.56 -6.08 -5.92
N ASP A 69 11.44 -7.15 -5.11
CA ASP A 69 10.23 -7.42 -4.33
C ASP A 69 10.03 -6.30 -3.30
N VAL A 70 8.78 -5.92 -3.09
CA VAL A 70 8.40 -4.81 -2.22
C VAL A 70 7.55 -5.33 -1.08
N GLU A 71 7.91 -4.93 0.14
CA GLU A 71 7.11 -5.16 1.34
C GLU A 71 6.57 -3.83 1.88
N VAL A 72 5.28 -3.80 2.16
CA VAL A 72 4.60 -2.65 2.76
C VAL A 72 3.84 -3.09 3.99
N ASP A 73 4.03 -2.35 5.09
CA ASP A 73 3.11 -2.38 6.21
C ASP A 73 2.24 -1.13 6.13
N MET A 74 0.91 -1.33 6.13
CA MET A 74 -0.07 -0.26 6.10
C MET A 74 -1.09 -0.41 7.21
N THR A 75 -1.82 0.65 7.52
CA THR A 75 -2.95 0.62 8.45
C THR A 75 -4.19 1.24 7.82
N LEU A 76 -5.27 1.36 8.60
CA LEU A 76 -6.50 2.06 8.22
C LEU A 76 -6.85 3.10 9.28
N THR A 77 -7.68 4.06 8.88
CA THR A 77 -8.22 5.10 9.77
C THR A 77 -9.18 4.53 10.82
N ALA A 78 -9.81 3.38 10.55
CA ALA A 78 -10.71 2.70 11.48
C ALA A 78 -10.59 1.15 11.45
N PRO A 79 -10.59 0.48 12.63
CA PRO A 79 -10.41 -0.98 12.74
C PRO A 79 -11.60 -1.83 12.28
N ALA A 80 -12.77 -1.23 12.03
CA ALA A 80 -14.00 -1.93 11.66
C ALA A 80 -14.41 -1.72 10.19
N CYS A 81 -13.52 -1.16 9.35
CA CYS A 81 -13.90 -0.79 8.00
C CYS A 81 -14.11 -2.05 7.13
N PRO A 82 -15.27 -2.24 6.46
CA PRO A 82 -15.57 -3.42 5.65
C PRO A 82 -14.57 -3.63 4.50
N VAL A 83 -13.87 -2.58 4.09
CA VAL A 83 -12.81 -2.60 3.06
C VAL A 83 -11.44 -3.06 3.55
N ALA A 84 -11.29 -3.44 4.83
CA ALA A 84 -10.01 -3.93 5.36
C ALA A 84 -9.48 -5.18 4.63
N GLY A 85 -10.38 -5.98 4.06
CA GLY A 85 -10.01 -7.11 3.21
C GLY A 85 -9.57 -6.72 1.79
N GLU A 86 -9.88 -5.52 1.32
CA GLU A 86 -9.68 -5.10 -0.07
C GLU A 86 -8.54 -4.09 -0.21
N MET A 87 -8.37 -3.18 0.76
CA MET A 87 -7.38 -2.10 0.71
C MET A 87 -5.94 -2.59 0.51
N PRO A 88 -5.43 -3.60 1.25
CA PRO A 88 -4.10 -4.14 0.98
C PRO A 88 -3.96 -4.66 -0.46
N GLY A 89 -5.04 -5.19 -1.02
CA GLY A 89 -5.09 -5.67 -2.40
C GLY A 89 -4.94 -4.54 -3.42
N HIS A 90 -5.61 -3.41 -3.20
CA HIS A 90 -5.48 -2.23 -4.07
C HIS A 90 -4.05 -1.68 -4.06
N VAL A 91 -3.42 -1.62 -2.89
CA VAL A 91 -2.02 -1.17 -2.76
C VAL A 91 -1.05 -2.14 -3.44
N ALA A 92 -1.24 -3.45 -3.22
CA ALA A 92 -0.41 -4.48 -3.84
C ALA A 92 -0.52 -4.40 -5.38
N ALA A 93 -1.73 -4.25 -5.91
CA ALA A 93 -1.97 -4.09 -7.34
C ALA A 93 -1.31 -2.82 -7.92
N ALA A 94 -1.44 -1.69 -7.22
CA ALA A 94 -0.84 -0.43 -7.64
C ALA A 94 0.70 -0.54 -7.71
N LEU A 95 1.32 -1.12 -6.68
CA LEU A 95 2.77 -1.35 -6.64
C LEU A 95 3.24 -2.34 -7.70
N ALA A 96 2.51 -3.44 -7.90
CA ALA A 96 2.84 -4.42 -8.94
C ALA A 96 2.75 -3.87 -10.37
N GLY A 97 2.02 -2.76 -10.56
CA GLY A 97 1.97 -2.04 -11.83
C GLY A 97 3.18 -1.12 -12.11
N VAL A 98 4.06 -0.92 -11.12
CA VAL A 98 5.24 -0.06 -11.26
C VAL A 98 6.37 -0.82 -11.92
N GLU A 99 6.95 -0.23 -12.98
CA GLU A 99 8.12 -0.80 -13.64
C GLU A 99 9.30 -0.92 -12.65
N GLY A 100 9.89 -2.11 -12.58
CA GLY A 100 10.98 -2.41 -11.65
C GLY A 100 10.53 -2.82 -10.25
N VAL A 101 9.23 -3.05 -10.03
CA VAL A 101 8.72 -3.80 -8.87
C VAL A 101 8.55 -5.26 -9.26
N GLY A 102 9.05 -6.16 -8.40
CA GLY A 102 8.82 -7.60 -8.49
C GLY A 102 7.47 -7.98 -7.88
N LYS A 103 7.50 -8.83 -6.85
CA LYS A 103 6.30 -9.12 -6.05
C LYS A 103 6.08 -8.02 -5.02
N ALA A 104 4.88 -7.47 -4.99
CA ALA A 104 4.44 -6.59 -3.93
C ALA A 104 3.68 -7.41 -2.86
N THR A 105 4.10 -7.28 -1.61
CA THR A 105 3.44 -7.87 -0.44
C THR A 105 3.03 -6.76 0.51
N VAL A 106 1.72 -6.62 0.74
CA VAL A 106 1.16 -5.57 1.60
C VAL A 106 0.49 -6.23 2.80
N ARG A 107 0.89 -5.82 4.00
CA ARG A 107 0.38 -6.32 5.27
C ARG A 107 -0.37 -5.23 6.01
N LEU A 108 -1.58 -5.54 6.44
CA LEU A 108 -2.37 -4.65 7.27
C LEU A 108 -1.96 -4.79 8.75
N VAL A 109 -1.44 -3.74 9.35
CA VAL A 109 -1.08 -3.68 10.76
C VAL A 109 -2.04 -2.77 11.52
N TRP A 110 -2.29 -3.11 12.79
CA TRP A 110 -3.19 -2.37 13.68
C TRP A 110 -2.44 -1.55 14.73
N GLU A 111 -1.16 -1.85 14.93
CA GLU A 111 -0.30 -1.16 15.88
C GLU A 111 0.93 -0.62 15.14
N PRO A 112 1.26 0.67 15.32
CA PRO A 112 0.51 1.67 16.09
C PRO A 112 -0.84 2.03 15.46
N VAL A 113 -1.84 2.36 16.28
CA VAL A 113 -3.13 2.87 15.80
C VAL A 113 -2.90 4.18 15.05
N TRP A 114 -3.58 4.36 13.93
CA TRP A 114 -3.52 5.60 13.17
C TRP A 114 -4.12 6.77 13.95
N THR A 115 -3.48 7.93 13.82
CA THR A 115 -3.96 9.19 14.38
C THR A 115 -3.79 10.29 13.32
N PRO A 116 -4.69 11.29 13.26
CA PRO A 116 -4.65 12.29 12.19
C PRO A 116 -3.38 13.13 12.09
N ASP A 117 -2.58 13.23 13.16
CA ASP A 117 -1.26 13.88 13.16
C ASP A 117 -0.23 13.20 12.25
N ARG A 118 -0.52 11.97 11.79
CA ARG A 118 0.31 11.24 10.82
C ARG A 118 0.07 11.67 9.38
N ALA A 119 -1.06 12.33 9.11
CA ALA A 119 -1.35 12.83 7.78
C ALA A 119 -0.39 13.97 7.40
N SER A 120 -0.16 14.18 6.11
CA SER A 120 0.63 15.32 5.62
C SER A 120 -0.01 16.65 6.03
N GLU A 121 0.77 17.74 6.04
CA GLU A 121 0.27 19.07 6.41
C GLU A 121 -0.95 19.47 5.55
N ASP A 122 -0.89 19.21 4.25
CA ASP A 122 -2.00 19.47 3.33
C ASP A 122 -3.23 18.62 3.65
N ALA A 123 -3.03 17.34 3.99
CA ALA A 123 -4.12 16.45 4.38
C ALA A 123 -4.74 16.84 5.72
N GLN A 124 -3.95 17.27 6.70
CA GLN A 124 -4.45 17.79 7.98
C GLN A 124 -5.32 19.04 7.78
N LEU A 125 -4.91 19.93 6.88
CA LEU A 125 -5.69 21.13 6.53
C LEU A 125 -7.05 20.76 5.92
N VAL A 126 -7.10 19.76 5.02
CA VAL A 126 -8.35 19.26 4.42
C VAL A 126 -9.24 18.59 5.47
N LEU A 127 -8.66 17.92 6.46
CA LEU A 127 -9.37 17.30 7.58
C LEU A 127 -9.85 18.32 8.63
N GLY A 128 -9.43 19.59 8.53
CA GLY A 128 -9.85 20.67 9.42
C GLY A 128 -9.13 20.68 10.77
N LEU A 129 -7.89 20.20 10.80
CA LEU A 129 -7.03 20.11 11.99
C LEU A 129 -6.05 21.28 12.11
#